data_AF-A0A8S8YZK1-F1
#
_entry.id   AF-A0A8S8YZK1-F1
#
_cell.length_a   1.000
_cell.length_b   1.000
_cell.length_c   1.000
_cell.angle_alpha   90.00
_cell.angle_beta   90.00
_cell.angle_gamma   90.00
#
_symmetry.space_group_name_H-M   'P 1'
#
loop_
_entity.id
_entity.type
_entity.pdbx_description
1 polymer ?
#
loop_
_entity_poly.entity_id
_entity_poly.type
_entity_poly.pdbx_seq_one_letter_code
_entity_poly.pdbx_strand_id
1 'polypeptide(L)'
;MRFGHIDRIRAIAVLCMVEVHTAAIIPPEGISVGHPAAFVAAAFGGMAAPMFVTISGWGIHTSATRRAADPSHDTGMWLRWLTPRVLLLGLCQLLVNLLLNVDRGGRFEWHTPGVLTLLAVAALLAPVLIRLSMRSRTGLMLLMVASPLALGDASGTDWTWWERVGSQGASEWLARLLWNGTYPAVPWLGFVLLGSIIHDLADEPSARERNIALGLVATSVTAAVAAYEGIPWALTEGEAVLTFFPASPAFLVVSGTFVLLAHRALEGSESRGGEPGGRR
;
A
#
# COMPACT_ATOMS: atom_id res chain seq x y z
N MET A 1 25.00 -2.67 -0.07
CA MET A 1 24.65 -1.85 1.11
C MET A 1 23.22 -2.15 1.51
N ARG A 2 22.97 -2.34 2.82
CA ARG A 2 21.67 -2.55 3.43
C ARG A 2 21.30 -1.23 4.11
N PHE A 3 20.19 -0.62 3.70
CA PHE A 3 19.77 0.68 4.22
C PHE A 3 18.93 0.50 5.49
N GLY A 4 19.41 1.03 6.61
CA GLY A 4 18.76 0.92 7.91
C GLY A 4 17.38 1.58 7.95
N HIS A 5 17.18 2.70 7.23
CA HIS A 5 15.86 3.34 7.13
C HIS A 5 14.80 2.43 6.47
N ILE A 6 15.16 1.63 5.47
CA ILE A 6 14.22 0.69 4.83
C ILE A 6 13.78 -0.40 5.80
N ASP A 7 14.71 -0.95 6.60
CA ASP A 7 14.37 -1.95 7.62
C ASP A 7 13.47 -1.36 8.71
N ARG A 8 13.67 -0.08 9.08
CA ARG A 8 12.82 0.62 10.06
C ARG A 8 11.40 0.86 9.54
N ILE A 9 11.23 1.28 8.29
CA ILE A 9 9.89 1.46 7.73
C ILE A 9 9.15 0.12 7.66
N ARG A 10 9.84 -0.99 7.34
CA ARG A 10 9.25 -2.34 7.42
C ARG A 10 8.79 -2.67 8.84
N ALA A 11 9.63 -2.40 9.83
CA ALA A 11 9.28 -2.64 11.24
C ALA A 11 8.05 -1.82 11.66
N ILE A 12 7.99 -0.54 11.29
CA ILE A 12 6.84 0.32 11.57
C ILE A 12 5.58 -0.18 10.87
N ALA A 13 5.68 -0.60 9.60
CA ALA A 13 4.56 -1.16 8.86
C ALA A 13 4.03 -2.46 9.51
N VAL A 14 4.92 -3.33 9.99
CA VAL A 14 4.56 -4.55 10.73
C VAL A 14 3.90 -4.20 12.07
N LEU A 15 4.40 -3.21 12.80
CA LEU A 15 3.80 -2.76 14.06
C LEU A 15 2.37 -2.22 13.84
N CYS A 16 2.19 -1.36 12.82
CA CYS A 16 0.87 -0.87 12.43
C CYS A 16 -0.06 -2.01 11.98
N MET A 17 0.49 -3.03 11.31
CA MET A 17 -0.27 -4.21 10.91
C MET A 17 -0.69 -5.07 12.11
N VAL A 18 0.16 -5.26 13.11
CA VAL A 18 -0.20 -5.97 14.35
C VAL A 18 -1.25 -5.18 15.12
N GLU A 19 -1.09 -3.86 15.22
CA GLU A 19 -2.05 -2.96 15.88
C GLU A 19 -3.44 -3.09 15.25
N VAL A 20 -3.59 -2.93 13.94
CA VAL A 20 -4.91 -2.98 13.29
C VAL A 20 -5.59 -4.35 13.43
N HIS A 21 -4.84 -5.45 13.37
CA HIS A 21 -5.41 -6.79 13.58
C HIS A 21 -5.78 -7.02 15.05
N THR A 22 -4.99 -6.48 15.99
CA THR A 22 -5.31 -6.56 17.42
C THR A 22 -6.56 -5.76 17.74
N ALA A 23 -6.66 -4.52 17.25
CA ALA A 23 -7.85 -3.68 17.42
C ALA A 23 -9.10 -4.30 16.77
N ALA A 24 -8.93 -5.05 15.68
CA ALA A 24 -10.02 -5.75 15.00
C ALA A 24 -10.53 -6.99 15.76
N ILE A 25 -9.67 -7.66 16.54
CA ILE A 25 -10.00 -8.87 17.31
C ILE A 25 -10.45 -8.50 18.74
N ILE A 26 -9.78 -7.53 19.36
CA ILE A 26 -10.01 -7.08 20.73
C ILE A 26 -10.28 -5.57 20.69
N PRO A 27 -11.50 -5.15 20.31
CA PRO A 27 -11.84 -3.74 20.27
C PRO A 27 -11.81 -3.17 21.70
N PRO A 28 -11.16 -2.01 21.94
CA PRO A 28 -11.10 -1.41 23.26
C PRO A 28 -12.50 -0.98 23.72
N GLU A 29 -12.91 -1.44 24.92
CA GLU A 29 -14.20 -1.11 25.51
C GLU A 29 -14.29 0.39 25.87
N GLY A 30 -15.43 1.02 25.55
CA GLY A 30 -15.73 2.40 25.96
C GLY A 30 -15.12 3.53 25.10
N ILE A 31 -14.45 3.21 23.99
CA ILE A 31 -13.92 4.21 23.05
C ILE A 31 -14.90 4.40 21.89
N SER A 32 -15.54 5.57 21.80
CA SER A 32 -16.39 5.94 20.66
C SER A 32 -15.55 6.36 19.44
N VAL A 33 -16.13 6.30 18.24
CA VAL A 33 -15.47 6.68 16.96
C VAL A 33 -14.92 8.11 16.98
N GLY A 34 -15.52 9.00 17.77
CA GLY A 34 -15.08 10.39 17.93
C GLY A 34 -13.94 10.60 18.93
N HIS A 35 -13.49 9.55 19.62
CA HIS A 35 -12.41 9.66 20.60
C HIS A 35 -11.05 9.84 19.88
N PRO A 36 -10.20 10.80 20.29
CA PRO A 36 -8.91 11.05 19.64
C PRO A 36 -8.02 9.80 19.53
N ALA A 37 -8.08 8.90 20.52
CA ALA A 37 -7.34 7.64 20.48
C ALA A 37 -7.84 6.66 19.38
N ALA A 38 -9.14 6.61 19.11
CA ALA A 38 -9.69 5.79 18.02
C ALA A 38 -9.26 6.33 16.65
N PHE A 39 -9.26 7.65 16.49
CA PHE A 39 -8.76 8.30 15.28
C PHE A 39 -7.27 8.00 15.04
N VAL A 40 -6.44 8.09 16.08
CA VAL A 40 -5.00 7.80 15.99
C VAL A 40 -4.75 6.32 15.68
N ALA A 41 -5.46 5.40 16.33
CA ALA A 41 -5.37 3.96 16.05
C ALA A 41 -5.79 3.64 14.61
N ALA A 42 -6.93 4.19 14.16
CA ALA A 42 -7.40 4.04 12.78
C ALA A 42 -6.41 4.63 11.76
N ALA A 43 -5.75 5.75 12.08
CA ALA A 43 -4.72 6.33 11.22
C ALA A 43 -3.47 5.44 11.11
N PHE A 44 -3.00 4.84 12.21
CA PHE A 44 -1.88 3.90 12.18
C PHE A 44 -2.23 2.63 11.40
N GLY A 45 -3.37 2.01 11.70
CA GLY A 45 -3.86 0.85 10.96
C GLY A 45 -4.07 1.15 9.47
N GLY A 46 -4.58 2.34 9.17
CA GLY A 46 -4.75 2.91 7.83
C GLY A 46 -3.45 2.99 7.01
N MET A 47 -2.35 3.26 7.69
CA MET A 47 -1.05 3.46 7.06
C MET A 47 -0.23 2.17 6.90
N ALA A 48 -0.60 1.08 7.58
CA ALA A 48 0.14 -0.18 7.57
C ALA A 48 0.34 -0.73 6.15
N ALA A 49 -0.76 -0.88 5.40
CA ALA A 49 -0.73 -1.44 4.06
C ALA A 49 -0.04 -0.49 3.04
N PRO A 50 -0.34 0.82 2.97
CA PRO A 50 0.37 1.75 2.08
C PRO A 50 1.89 1.73 2.27
N MET A 51 2.39 1.76 3.52
CA MET A 51 3.82 1.68 3.80
C MET A 51 4.41 0.33 3.36
N PHE A 52 3.73 -0.77 3.70
CA PHE A 52 4.20 -2.11 3.39
C PHE A 52 4.27 -2.36 1.88
N VAL A 53 3.25 -1.97 1.13
CA VAL A 53 3.19 -2.12 -0.34
C VAL A 53 4.24 -1.24 -1.01
N THR A 54 4.41 0.01 -0.56
CA THR A 54 5.40 0.93 -1.12
C THR A 54 6.83 0.43 -0.91
N ILE A 55 7.18 0.01 0.30
CA ILE A 55 8.52 -0.55 0.60
C ILE A 55 8.75 -1.85 -0.16
N SER A 56 7.72 -2.69 -0.28
CA SER A 56 7.80 -3.90 -1.09
C SER A 56 8.06 -3.58 -2.56
N GLY A 57 7.38 -2.57 -3.11
CA GLY A 57 7.63 -2.04 -4.45
C GLY A 57 9.05 -1.55 -4.65
N TRP A 58 9.58 -0.76 -3.70
CA TRP A 58 10.99 -0.34 -3.69
C TRP A 58 11.96 -1.54 -3.71
N GLY A 59 11.70 -2.54 -2.86
CA GLY A 59 12.54 -3.74 -2.74
C GLY A 59 12.49 -4.65 -3.97
N ILE A 60 11.30 -4.83 -4.54
CA ILE A 60 11.07 -5.57 -5.80
C ILE A 60 11.80 -4.87 -6.94
N HIS A 61 11.63 -3.55 -7.07
CA HIS A 61 12.28 -2.75 -8.11
C HIS A 61 13.81 -2.84 -8.00
N THR A 62 14.37 -2.57 -6.81
CA THR A 62 15.81 -2.68 -6.52
C THR A 62 16.36 -4.08 -6.87
N SER A 63 15.60 -5.12 -6.53
CA SER A 63 16.02 -6.51 -6.77
C SER A 63 15.95 -6.89 -8.25
N ALA A 64 14.99 -6.34 -8.98
CA ALA A 64 14.78 -6.55 -10.40
C ALA A 64 15.81 -5.79 -11.25
N THR A 65 16.11 -4.53 -10.91
CA THR A 65 17.13 -3.71 -11.60
C THR A 65 18.51 -4.34 -11.49
N ARG A 66 18.91 -4.80 -10.29
CA ARG A 66 20.19 -5.51 -10.09
C ARG A 66 20.31 -6.78 -10.91
N ARG A 67 19.21 -7.50 -11.11
CA ARG A 67 19.18 -8.74 -11.91
C ARG A 67 19.23 -8.46 -13.40
N ALA A 68 18.54 -7.42 -13.85
CA ALA A 68 18.59 -6.99 -15.24
C ALA A 68 19.97 -6.46 -15.63
N ALA A 69 20.74 -5.92 -14.67
CA ALA A 69 22.11 -5.46 -14.87
C ALA A 69 23.18 -6.57 -14.80
N ASP A 70 22.81 -7.81 -14.44
CA ASP A 70 23.74 -8.93 -14.34
C ASP A 70 24.20 -9.36 -15.75
N PRO A 71 25.51 -9.37 -16.08
CA PRO A 71 26.00 -9.79 -17.40
C PRO A 71 25.65 -11.25 -17.76
N SER A 72 25.40 -12.09 -16.76
CA SER A 72 25.01 -13.50 -16.92
C SER A 72 23.49 -13.71 -17.02
N HIS A 73 22.74 -12.65 -17.32
CA HIS A 73 21.28 -12.68 -17.35
C HIS A 73 20.74 -13.72 -18.33
N ASP A 74 19.97 -14.66 -17.80
CA ASP A 74 19.19 -15.64 -18.58
C ASP A 74 17.71 -15.56 -18.17
N THR A 75 16.81 -15.90 -19.09
CA THR A 75 15.35 -15.97 -18.84
C THR A 75 15.03 -16.90 -17.66
N GLY A 76 15.80 -17.99 -17.50
CA GLY A 76 15.66 -18.90 -16.36
C GLY A 76 15.97 -18.27 -15.00
N MET A 77 16.66 -17.12 -14.95
CA MET A 77 16.93 -16.37 -13.73
C MET A 77 15.66 -15.68 -13.20
N TRP A 78 14.83 -15.13 -14.08
CA TRP A 78 13.54 -14.54 -13.68
C TRP A 78 12.63 -15.59 -13.07
N LEU A 79 12.51 -16.77 -13.72
CA LEU A 79 11.67 -17.83 -13.21
C LEU A 79 12.12 -18.30 -11.81
N ARG A 80 13.43 -18.55 -11.63
CA ARG A 80 14.00 -18.93 -10.32
C ARG A 80 13.81 -17.86 -9.24
N TRP A 81 13.70 -16.60 -9.63
CA TRP A 81 13.48 -15.48 -8.71
C TRP A 81 11.98 -15.26 -8.39
N LEU A 82 11.11 -15.36 -9.40
CA LEU A 82 9.67 -15.10 -9.27
C LEU A 82 8.95 -16.25 -8.59
N THR A 83 9.19 -17.49 -9.03
CA THR A 83 8.46 -18.68 -8.58
C THR A 83 8.42 -18.83 -7.06
N PRO A 84 9.54 -18.86 -6.31
CA PRO A 84 9.47 -19.05 -4.87
C PRO A 84 8.73 -17.90 -4.15
N ARG A 85 8.81 -16.66 -4.66
CA ARG A 85 8.09 -15.53 -4.05
C ARG A 85 6.59 -15.61 -4.28
N VAL A 86 6.18 -15.84 -5.52
CA VAL A 86 4.75 -15.91 -5.86
C VAL A 86 4.11 -17.09 -5.13
N LEU A 87 4.78 -18.25 -5.09
CA LEU A 87 4.31 -19.41 -4.34
C LEU A 87 4.23 -19.14 -2.84
N LEU A 88 5.28 -18.56 -2.24
CA LEU A 88 5.27 -18.26 -0.81
C LEU A 88 4.21 -17.23 -0.45
N LEU A 89 4.06 -16.15 -1.23
CA LEU A 89 3.06 -15.12 -1.01
C LEU A 89 1.63 -15.68 -1.15
N GLY A 90 1.40 -16.51 -2.18
CA GLY A 90 0.12 -17.18 -2.38
C GLY A 90 -0.21 -18.15 -1.25
N LEU A 91 0.76 -18.97 -0.82
CA LEU A 91 0.58 -19.89 0.30
C LEU A 91 0.33 -19.15 1.62
N CYS A 92 1.05 -18.06 1.87
CA CYS A 92 0.85 -17.23 3.07
C CYS A 92 -0.52 -16.53 3.03
N GLN A 93 -0.98 -16.06 1.87
CA GLN A 93 -2.34 -15.50 1.74
C GLN A 93 -3.38 -16.55 2.09
N LEU A 94 -3.26 -17.75 1.51
CA LEU A 94 -4.17 -18.85 1.80
C LEU A 94 -4.16 -19.21 3.29
N LEU A 95 -2.97 -19.30 3.90
CA LEU A 95 -2.82 -19.59 5.32
C LEU A 95 -3.50 -18.53 6.20
N VAL A 96 -3.25 -17.25 5.93
CA VAL A 96 -3.89 -16.14 6.67
C VAL A 96 -5.41 -16.19 6.53
N ASN A 97 -5.92 -16.41 5.32
CA ASN A 97 -7.36 -16.51 5.07
C ASN A 97 -8.00 -17.72 5.77
N LEU A 98 -7.29 -18.84 5.90
CA LEU A 98 -7.77 -20.03 6.63
C LEU A 98 -7.73 -19.83 8.15
N LEU A 99 -6.68 -19.20 8.68
CA LEU A 99 -6.53 -18.93 10.12
C LEU A 99 -7.52 -17.85 10.59
N LEU A 100 -7.71 -16.81 9.79
CA LEU A 100 -8.63 -15.70 10.04
C LEU A 100 -9.92 -15.84 9.21
N ASN A 101 -10.37 -17.08 9.03
CA ASN A 101 -11.57 -17.38 8.28
C ASN A 101 -12.82 -16.91 9.04
N VAL A 102 -13.84 -16.47 8.30
CA VAL A 102 -15.14 -16.03 8.83
C VAL A 102 -15.78 -17.07 9.77
N ASP A 103 -15.71 -18.36 9.46
CA ASP A 103 -16.29 -19.44 10.27
C ASP A 103 -15.62 -19.57 11.66
N ARG A 104 -14.45 -18.96 11.84
CA ARG A 104 -13.67 -18.96 13.09
C ARG A 104 -13.68 -17.60 13.80
N GLY A 105 -14.59 -16.70 13.41
CA GLY A 105 -14.66 -15.33 13.93
C GLY A 105 -13.66 -14.37 13.29
N GLY A 106 -13.05 -14.77 12.16
CA GLY A 106 -12.18 -13.91 11.37
C GLY A 106 -12.93 -13.01 10.39
N ARG A 107 -12.20 -12.40 9.45
CA ARG A 107 -12.72 -11.39 8.51
C ARG A 107 -12.60 -11.77 7.03
N PHE A 108 -12.08 -12.94 6.71
CA PHE A 108 -11.79 -13.32 5.32
C PHE A 108 -12.46 -14.62 4.93
N GLU A 109 -12.78 -14.74 3.64
CA GLU A 109 -13.05 -16.02 3.01
C GLU A 109 -11.73 -16.68 2.62
N TRP A 110 -11.71 -18.01 2.51
CA TRP A 110 -10.47 -18.76 2.21
C TRP A 110 -9.80 -18.29 0.90
N HIS A 111 -10.61 -17.88 -0.09
CA HIS A 111 -10.17 -17.44 -1.41
C HIS A 111 -9.98 -15.92 -1.55
N THR A 112 -10.26 -15.12 -0.52
CA THR A 112 -10.20 -13.64 -0.62
C THR A 112 -8.81 -13.16 -1.10
N PRO A 113 -8.71 -12.43 -2.23
CA PRO A 113 -7.46 -11.81 -2.61
C PRO A 113 -7.12 -10.68 -1.63
N GLY A 114 -5.85 -10.58 -1.23
CA GLY A 114 -5.39 -9.60 -0.26
C GLY A 114 -4.04 -8.99 -0.62
N VAL A 115 -3.42 -8.33 0.37
CA VAL A 115 -2.15 -7.61 0.18
C VAL A 115 -1.01 -8.53 -0.30
N LEU A 116 -0.97 -9.81 0.10
CA LEU A 116 0.08 -10.72 -0.33
C LEU A 116 -0.14 -11.16 -1.79
N THR A 117 -1.39 -11.34 -2.22
CA THR A 117 -1.72 -11.57 -3.63
C THR A 117 -1.34 -10.36 -4.49
N LEU A 118 -1.61 -9.14 -4.01
CA LEU A 118 -1.15 -7.90 -4.65
C LEU A 118 0.37 -7.87 -4.80
N LEU A 119 1.13 -8.25 -3.78
CA LEU A 119 2.59 -8.31 -3.85
C LEU A 119 3.08 -9.39 -4.83
N ALA A 120 2.36 -10.51 -4.96
CA ALA A 120 2.66 -11.53 -5.95
C ALA A 120 2.45 -10.98 -7.37
N VAL A 121 1.36 -10.26 -7.63
CA VAL A 121 1.10 -9.56 -8.89
C VAL A 121 2.21 -8.54 -9.17
N ALA A 122 2.57 -7.72 -8.18
CA ALA A 122 3.66 -6.74 -8.31
C ALA A 122 5.00 -7.38 -8.67
N ALA A 123 5.33 -8.52 -8.05
CA ALA A 123 6.54 -9.28 -8.37
C ALA A 123 6.51 -9.79 -9.82
N LEU A 124 5.39 -10.35 -10.28
CA LEU A 124 5.22 -10.82 -11.65
C LEU A 124 5.35 -9.68 -12.68
N LEU A 125 4.88 -8.48 -12.34
CA LEU A 125 4.98 -7.30 -13.21
C LEU A 125 6.38 -6.66 -13.20
N ALA A 126 7.22 -6.97 -12.21
CA ALA A 126 8.53 -6.34 -12.04
C ALA A 126 9.43 -6.33 -13.30
N PRO A 127 9.57 -7.43 -14.07
CA PRO A 127 10.41 -7.44 -15.28
C PRO A 127 9.95 -6.46 -16.36
N VAL A 128 8.64 -6.15 -16.40
CA VAL A 128 8.06 -5.16 -17.33
C VAL A 128 8.25 -3.76 -16.76
N LEU A 129 7.95 -3.56 -15.48
CA LEU A 129 8.01 -2.25 -14.84
C LEU A 129 9.42 -1.64 -14.85
N ILE A 130 10.48 -2.45 -14.72
CA ILE A 130 11.86 -1.93 -14.78
C ILE A 130 12.27 -1.41 -16.16
N ARG A 131 11.55 -1.79 -17.22
CA ARG A 131 11.83 -1.31 -18.59
C ARG A 131 11.18 0.06 -18.86
N LEU A 132 10.29 0.49 -17.99
CA LEU A 132 9.60 1.77 -18.12
C LEU A 132 10.47 2.90 -17.58
N SER A 133 10.51 4.01 -18.32
CA SER A 133 11.13 5.24 -17.84
C SER A 133 10.47 5.72 -16.54
N MET A 134 11.18 6.49 -15.72
CA MET A 134 10.63 7.10 -14.51
C MET A 134 9.38 7.94 -14.81
N ARG A 135 9.36 8.67 -15.95
CA ARG A 135 8.19 9.44 -16.40
C ARG A 135 7.00 8.53 -16.68
N SER A 136 7.21 7.42 -17.39
CA SER A 136 6.17 6.43 -17.69
C SER A 136 5.63 5.78 -16.42
N ARG A 137 6.50 5.43 -15.47
CA ARG A 137 6.09 4.89 -14.15
C ARG A 137 5.30 5.90 -13.34
N THR A 138 5.69 7.17 -13.38
CA THR A 138 4.97 8.26 -12.71
C THR A 138 3.59 8.46 -13.33
N GLY A 139 3.50 8.51 -14.66
CA GLY A 139 2.20 8.59 -15.36
C GLY A 139 1.30 7.39 -15.03
N LEU A 140 1.85 6.18 -15.06
CA LEU A 140 1.12 4.97 -14.69
C LEU A 140 0.66 5.01 -13.23
N MET A 141 1.52 5.47 -12.31
CA MET A 141 1.17 5.63 -10.89
C MET A 141 -0.03 6.58 -10.73
N LEU A 142 -0.01 7.73 -11.39
CA LEU A 142 -1.11 8.70 -11.33
C LEU A 142 -2.40 8.12 -11.91
N LEU A 143 -2.32 7.37 -13.01
CA LEU A 143 -3.47 6.66 -13.59
C LEU A 143 -4.05 5.63 -12.64
N MET A 144 -3.20 4.84 -11.97
CA MET A 144 -3.63 3.87 -10.96
C MET A 144 -4.28 4.56 -9.76
N VAL A 145 -3.68 5.64 -9.23
CA VAL A 145 -4.24 6.41 -8.12
C VAL A 145 -5.58 7.07 -8.47
N ALA A 146 -5.74 7.54 -9.71
CA ALA A 146 -6.98 8.14 -10.18
C ALA A 146 -8.03 7.10 -10.63
N SER A 147 -7.66 5.82 -10.76
CA SER A 147 -8.55 4.79 -11.31
C SER A 147 -9.89 4.64 -10.58
N PRO A 148 -10.00 4.82 -9.25
CA PRO A 148 -11.31 4.74 -8.59
C PRO A 148 -12.33 5.76 -9.12
N LEU A 149 -11.88 6.93 -9.61
CA LEU A 149 -12.76 7.93 -10.24
C LEU A 149 -13.36 7.41 -11.55
N ALA A 150 -12.57 6.68 -12.34
CA ALA A 150 -13.01 6.12 -13.61
C ALA A 150 -13.87 4.88 -13.42
N LEU A 151 -13.65 4.12 -12.34
CA LEU A 151 -14.42 2.93 -12.01
C LEU A 151 -15.80 3.28 -11.43
N GLY A 152 -15.92 4.40 -10.71
CA GLY A 152 -17.16 4.80 -10.04
C GLY A 152 -17.69 3.68 -9.14
N ASP A 153 -18.99 3.38 -9.26
CA ASP A 153 -19.68 2.33 -8.49
C ASP A 153 -19.07 0.93 -8.67
N ALA A 154 -18.35 0.68 -9.79
CA ALA A 154 -17.69 -0.61 -10.00
C ALA A 154 -16.57 -0.88 -8.99
N SER A 155 -16.07 0.16 -8.29
CA SER A 155 -15.14 0.03 -7.16
C SER A 155 -15.80 -0.52 -5.88
N GLY A 156 -17.13 -0.58 -5.84
CA GLY A 156 -17.92 -1.08 -4.72
C GLY A 156 -17.94 -0.12 -3.53
N THR A 157 -18.28 1.15 -3.76
CA THR A 157 -18.35 2.19 -2.72
C THR A 157 -19.38 1.89 -1.64
N ASP A 158 -20.53 1.35 -2.05
CA ASP A 158 -21.66 1.06 -1.15
C ASP A 158 -21.68 -0.39 -0.65
N TRP A 159 -20.59 -1.13 -0.86
CA TRP A 159 -20.52 -2.54 -0.49
C TRP A 159 -20.18 -2.72 0.98
N THR A 160 -20.84 -3.70 1.57
CA THR A 160 -20.47 -4.26 2.87
C THR A 160 -19.11 -4.95 2.80
N TRP A 161 -18.47 -5.12 3.96
CA TRP A 161 -17.24 -5.91 4.08
C TRP A 161 -17.37 -7.31 3.46
N TRP A 162 -18.50 -7.99 3.63
CA TRP A 162 -18.70 -9.36 3.14
C TRP A 162 -18.80 -9.44 1.62
N GLU A 163 -19.43 -8.46 0.99
CA GLU A 163 -19.44 -8.35 -0.47
C GLU A 163 -18.02 -8.14 -1.02
N ARG A 164 -17.15 -7.45 -0.26
CA ARG A 164 -15.76 -7.18 -0.64
C ARG A 164 -14.82 -8.38 -0.49
N VAL A 165 -15.02 -9.22 0.52
CA VAL A 165 -14.15 -10.40 0.76
C VAL A 165 -14.66 -11.67 0.07
N GLY A 166 -15.97 -11.76 -0.16
CA GLY A 166 -16.61 -12.86 -0.87
C GLY A 166 -16.43 -12.77 -2.39
N SER A 167 -16.51 -13.93 -3.04
CA SER A 167 -16.62 -14.03 -4.50
C SER A 167 -17.20 -15.38 -4.90
N GLN A 168 -18.16 -15.37 -5.82
CA GLN A 168 -18.71 -16.55 -6.45
C GLN A 168 -18.09 -16.76 -7.84
N GLY A 169 -17.19 -17.73 -7.92
CA GLY A 169 -16.51 -18.08 -9.17
C GLY A 169 -15.35 -17.15 -9.55
N ALA A 170 -14.73 -17.46 -10.69
CA ALA A 170 -13.46 -16.85 -11.10
C ALA A 170 -13.60 -15.39 -11.56
N SER A 171 -14.74 -15.01 -12.13
CA SER A 171 -14.99 -13.64 -12.61
C SER A 171 -15.04 -12.64 -11.47
N GLU A 172 -15.84 -12.94 -10.43
CA GLU A 172 -15.91 -12.10 -9.23
C GLU A 172 -14.57 -12.10 -8.50
N TRP A 173 -13.91 -13.25 -8.39
CA TRP A 173 -12.58 -13.33 -7.78
C TRP A 173 -11.57 -12.41 -8.49
N LEU A 174 -11.58 -12.41 -9.83
CA LEU A 174 -10.73 -11.54 -10.62
C LEU A 174 -11.10 -10.06 -10.44
N ALA A 175 -12.38 -9.74 -10.31
CA ALA A 175 -12.83 -8.39 -9.99
C ALA A 175 -12.33 -7.92 -8.61
N ARG A 176 -12.42 -8.79 -7.59
CA ARG A 176 -11.87 -8.53 -6.25
C ARG A 176 -10.37 -8.32 -6.29
N LEU A 177 -9.65 -9.13 -7.07
CA LEU A 177 -8.21 -8.98 -7.25
C LEU A 177 -7.84 -7.66 -7.93
N LEU A 178 -8.61 -7.22 -8.94
CA LEU A 178 -8.19 -6.13 -9.81
C LEU A 178 -8.71 -4.75 -9.39
N TRP A 179 -10.00 -4.61 -9.03
CA TRP A 179 -10.60 -3.27 -8.87
C TRP A 179 -11.53 -3.06 -7.67
N ASN A 180 -12.14 -4.09 -7.07
CA ASN A 180 -13.15 -3.89 -6.00
C ASN A 180 -13.03 -4.79 -4.76
N GLY A 181 -11.89 -5.46 -4.56
CA GLY A 181 -11.61 -6.19 -3.32
C GLY A 181 -11.10 -5.30 -2.19
N THR A 182 -10.37 -5.90 -1.25
CA THR A 182 -9.72 -5.20 -0.12
C THR A 182 -8.49 -4.42 -0.56
N TYR A 183 -7.59 -5.06 -1.30
CA TYR A 183 -6.37 -4.48 -1.86
C TYR A 183 -6.31 -4.63 -3.39
N PRO A 184 -7.27 -4.06 -4.14
CA PRO A 184 -7.37 -4.28 -5.58
C PRO A 184 -6.14 -3.77 -6.32
N ALA A 185 -5.64 -4.60 -7.24
CA ALA A 185 -4.36 -4.40 -7.91
C ALA A 185 -4.25 -3.07 -8.64
N VAL A 186 -5.30 -2.64 -9.37
CA VAL A 186 -5.24 -1.42 -10.18
C VAL A 186 -4.90 -0.20 -9.31
N PRO A 187 -5.72 0.22 -8.32
CA PRO A 187 -5.37 1.38 -7.51
C PRO A 187 -4.12 1.18 -6.65
N TRP A 188 -3.91 -0.03 -6.09
CA TRP A 188 -2.83 -0.28 -5.14
C TRP A 188 -1.45 -0.48 -5.78
N LEU A 189 -1.38 -0.83 -7.08
CA LEU A 189 -0.11 -0.80 -7.82
C LEU A 189 0.48 0.61 -7.90
N GLY A 190 -0.32 1.66 -7.67
CA GLY A 190 0.17 3.01 -7.44
C GLY A 190 1.25 3.08 -6.33
N PHE A 191 1.05 2.39 -5.21
CA PHE A 191 2.06 2.33 -4.13
C PHE A 191 3.30 1.55 -4.53
N VAL A 192 3.15 0.48 -5.31
CA VAL A 192 4.30 -0.28 -5.84
C VAL A 192 5.17 0.61 -6.74
N LEU A 193 4.53 1.38 -7.62
CA LEU A 193 5.19 2.34 -8.51
C LEU A 193 5.81 3.48 -7.72
N LEU A 194 5.13 4.01 -6.71
CA LEU A 194 5.69 5.00 -5.78
C LEU A 194 6.99 4.49 -5.16
N GLY A 195 7.04 3.24 -4.72
CA GLY A 195 8.25 2.62 -4.20
C GLY A 195 9.39 2.59 -5.21
N SER A 196 9.08 2.30 -6.48
CA SER A 196 10.06 2.34 -7.56
C SER A 196 10.55 3.77 -7.87
N ILE A 197 9.69 4.78 -7.70
CA ILE A 197 10.04 6.20 -7.93
C ILE A 197 10.90 6.71 -6.77
N ILE A 198 10.60 6.32 -5.53
CA ILE A 198 11.43 6.62 -4.36
C ILE A 198 12.84 6.06 -4.55
N HIS A 199 12.97 4.88 -5.16
CA HIS A 199 14.27 4.29 -5.46
C HIS A 199 15.13 5.19 -6.36
N ASP A 200 14.55 5.71 -7.44
CA ASP A 200 15.27 6.57 -8.38
C ASP A 200 15.53 7.97 -7.81
N LEU A 201 14.63 8.47 -6.94
CA LEU A 201 14.75 9.77 -6.27
C LEU A 201 15.71 9.76 -5.08
N ALA A 202 16.44 8.67 -4.83
CA ALA A 202 17.38 8.59 -3.71
C ALA A 202 18.38 9.75 -3.73
N ASP A 203 18.91 10.06 -4.92
CA ASP A 203 19.93 11.09 -5.13
C ASP A 203 19.36 12.48 -5.48
N GLU A 204 18.03 12.64 -5.50
CA GLU A 204 17.33 13.90 -5.84
C GLU A 204 16.49 14.45 -4.67
N PRO A 205 17.12 14.97 -3.60
CA PRO A 205 16.40 15.41 -2.40
C PRO A 205 15.41 16.56 -2.67
N SER A 206 15.74 17.51 -3.54
CA SER A 206 14.86 18.64 -3.86
C SER A 206 13.57 18.21 -4.56
N ALA A 207 13.64 17.22 -5.46
CA ALA A 207 12.46 16.68 -6.13
C ALA A 207 11.55 15.93 -5.14
N ARG A 208 12.17 15.17 -4.21
CA ARG A 208 11.46 14.48 -3.12
C ARG A 208 10.74 15.46 -2.18
N GLU A 209 11.43 16.52 -1.74
CA GLU A 209 10.87 17.56 -0.87
C GLU A 209 9.72 18.33 -1.54
N ARG A 210 9.84 18.64 -2.84
CA ARG A 210 8.75 19.23 -3.63
C ARG A 210 7.53 18.31 -3.68
N ASN A 211 7.71 17.01 -3.91
CA ASN A 211 6.60 16.06 -3.96
C ASN A 211 5.91 15.93 -2.59
N ILE A 212 6.68 15.94 -1.49
CA ILE A 212 6.13 15.99 -0.13
C ILE A 212 5.30 17.25 0.08
N ALA A 213 5.81 18.42 -0.31
CA ALA A 213 5.09 19.68 -0.16
C ALA A 213 3.76 19.68 -0.95
N LEU A 214 3.76 19.21 -2.20
CA LEU A 214 2.55 19.05 -3.00
C LEU A 214 1.55 18.09 -2.35
N GLY A 215 2.03 16.97 -1.80
CA GLY A 215 1.21 16.03 -1.06
C GLY A 215 0.57 16.62 0.21
N LEU A 216 1.32 17.44 0.95
CA LEU A 216 0.83 18.15 2.13
C LEU A 216 -0.25 19.19 1.78
N VAL A 217 -0.08 19.90 0.65
CA VAL A 217 -1.12 20.79 0.11
C VAL A 217 -2.37 19.98 -0.22
N ALA A 218 -2.26 18.87 -0.94
CA ALA A 218 -3.40 18.01 -1.24
C ALA A 218 -4.09 17.48 0.02
N THR A 219 -3.32 17.10 1.04
CA THR A 219 -3.84 16.65 2.34
C THR A 219 -4.60 17.78 3.07
N SER A 220 -4.10 19.01 3.00
CA SER A 220 -4.78 20.17 3.58
C SER A 220 -6.10 20.47 2.85
N VAL A 221 -6.11 20.33 1.52
CA VAL A 221 -7.33 20.46 0.71
C VAL A 221 -8.36 19.40 1.07
N THR A 222 -7.98 18.13 1.24
CA THR A 222 -8.94 17.07 1.62
C THR A 222 -9.56 17.30 3.01
N ALA A 223 -8.77 17.80 3.96
CA ALA A 223 -9.28 18.18 5.27
C ALA A 223 -10.25 19.37 5.20
N ALA A 224 -9.96 20.37 4.37
CA ALA A 224 -10.85 21.50 4.14
C ALA A 224 -12.17 21.09 3.46
N VAL A 225 -12.11 20.17 2.50
CA VAL A 225 -13.31 19.58 1.86
C VAL A 225 -14.16 18.85 2.88
N ALA A 226 -13.57 18.01 3.73
CA ALA A 226 -14.30 17.31 4.79
C ALA A 226 -15.02 18.29 5.73
N ALA A 227 -14.34 19.38 6.14
CA ALA A 227 -14.91 20.41 6.98
C ALA A 227 -16.04 21.20 6.30
N TYR A 228 -15.92 21.47 4.99
CA TYR A 228 -16.92 22.20 4.22
C TYR A 228 -18.18 21.36 3.95
N GLU A 229 -18.00 20.09 3.59
CA GLU A 229 -19.11 19.16 3.27
C GLU A 229 -19.77 18.57 4.52
N GLY A 230 -19.13 18.70 5.70
CA GLY A 230 -19.66 18.17 6.96
C GLY A 230 -19.58 16.65 7.08
N ILE A 231 -18.70 16.02 6.29
CA ILE A 231 -18.46 14.56 6.31
C ILE A 231 -17.16 14.23 7.06
N PRO A 232 -17.01 13.00 7.60
CA PRO A 232 -15.76 12.57 8.21
C PRO A 232 -14.56 12.68 7.26
N TRP A 233 -13.41 13.12 7.77
CA TRP A 233 -12.21 13.21 6.95
C TRP A 233 -11.70 11.83 6.54
N ALA A 234 -11.73 10.84 7.43
CA ALA A 234 -11.25 9.49 7.14
C ALA A 234 -12.12 8.43 7.83
N LEU A 235 -12.45 7.37 7.08
CA LEU A 235 -13.14 6.17 7.59
C LEU A 235 -12.57 4.91 6.94
N THR A 236 -12.67 3.79 7.64
CA THR A 236 -12.30 2.49 7.08
C THR A 236 -13.27 2.08 5.96
N GLU A 237 -14.56 2.28 6.18
CA GLU A 237 -15.66 1.98 5.26
C GLU A 237 -16.73 3.06 5.40
N GLY A 238 -17.48 3.33 4.32
CA GLY A 238 -18.55 4.33 4.29
C GLY A 238 -18.13 5.69 3.71
N GLU A 239 -18.99 6.68 3.94
CA GLU A 239 -18.88 8.02 3.34
C GLU A 239 -17.87 8.90 4.10
N ALA A 240 -16.71 9.10 3.50
CA ALA A 240 -15.65 9.98 3.99
C ALA A 240 -14.80 10.50 2.83
N VAL A 241 -14.05 11.59 3.06
CA VAL A 241 -13.08 12.06 2.04
C VAL A 241 -11.98 11.02 1.82
N LEU A 242 -11.47 10.42 2.90
CA LEU A 242 -10.48 9.36 2.87
C LEU A 242 -11.12 8.02 3.27
N THR A 243 -11.88 7.42 2.35
CA THR A 243 -12.38 6.05 2.52
C THR A 243 -11.29 5.04 2.18
N PHE A 244 -11.12 4.03 3.05
CA PHE A 244 -10.06 3.04 2.93
C PHE A 244 -10.49 1.80 2.10
N PHE A 245 -11.73 1.34 2.28
CA PHE A 245 -12.33 0.24 1.55
C PHE A 245 -13.68 0.65 0.94
N PRO A 246 -13.79 0.82 -0.39
CA PRO A 246 -12.69 0.78 -1.35
C PRO A 246 -11.78 2.01 -1.18
N ALA A 247 -10.52 1.88 -1.58
CA ALA A 247 -9.56 2.97 -1.46
C ALA A 247 -9.97 4.14 -2.36
N SER A 248 -10.35 5.26 -1.74
CA SER A 248 -10.63 6.51 -2.46
C SER A 248 -9.35 7.11 -3.06
N PRO A 249 -9.44 7.89 -4.14
CA PRO A 249 -8.27 8.57 -4.72
C PRO A 249 -7.59 9.51 -3.72
N ALA A 250 -8.37 10.22 -2.92
CA ALA A 250 -7.86 11.09 -1.87
C ALA A 250 -7.10 10.29 -0.81
N PHE A 251 -7.63 9.13 -0.39
CA PHE A 251 -6.91 8.21 0.50
C PHE A 251 -5.56 7.78 -0.08
N LEU A 252 -5.51 7.40 -1.37
CA LEU A 252 -4.28 6.96 -2.03
C LEU A 252 -3.22 8.07 -2.09
N VAL A 253 -3.62 9.30 -2.40
CA VAL A 253 -2.73 10.48 -2.44
C VAL A 253 -2.21 10.84 -1.05
N VAL A 254 -3.11 10.94 -0.06
CA VAL A 254 -2.74 11.31 1.31
C VAL A 254 -1.82 10.25 1.91
N SER A 255 -2.18 8.97 1.80
CA SER A 255 -1.34 7.88 2.31
C SER A 255 0.01 7.81 1.61
N GLY A 256 0.07 8.02 0.29
CA GLY A 256 1.33 8.11 -0.45
C GLY A 256 2.24 9.24 0.06
N THR A 257 1.63 10.39 0.42
CA THR A 257 2.34 11.52 1.03
C THR A 257 2.90 11.15 2.39
N PHE A 258 2.12 10.50 3.25
CA PHE A 258 2.58 10.04 4.56
C PHE A 258 3.69 8.99 4.45
N VAL A 259 3.65 8.11 3.44
CA VAL A 259 4.76 7.19 3.17
C VAL A 259 6.04 7.95 2.81
N LEU A 260 5.95 8.98 1.95
CA LEU A 260 7.11 9.83 1.61
C LEU A 260 7.65 10.58 2.83
N LEU A 261 6.77 11.10 3.70
CA LEU A 261 7.15 11.75 4.95
C LEU A 261 7.86 10.78 5.90
N ALA A 262 7.29 9.60 6.13
CA ALA A 262 7.88 8.57 6.98
C ALA A 262 9.25 8.14 6.43
N HIS A 263 9.35 7.93 5.11
CA HIS A 263 10.61 7.62 4.45
C HIS A 263 11.65 8.71 4.68
N ARG A 264 11.30 9.97 4.46
CA ARG A 264 12.20 11.12 4.65
C ARG A 264 12.65 11.28 6.10
N ALA A 265 11.74 11.10 7.05
CA ALA A 265 12.02 11.22 8.47
C ALA A 265 13.01 10.14 8.95
N LEU A 266 12.87 8.92 8.45
CA LEU A 266 13.70 7.77 8.86
C LEU A 266 15.05 7.72 8.14
N GLU A 267 15.14 8.27 6.92
CA GLU A 267 16.38 8.41 6.15
C GLU A 267 17.47 9.18 6.94
N GLY A 268 17.08 10.20 7.73
CA GLY A 268 18.00 10.95 8.58
C GLY A 268 19.21 11.50 7.83
N SER A 269 20.42 11.18 8.31
CA SER A 269 21.72 11.50 7.67
C SER A 269 22.34 10.32 6.91
N GLU A 270 21.63 9.20 6.78
CA GLU A 270 22.16 7.95 6.20
C GLU A 270 22.57 8.12 4.73
N SER A 271 21.85 8.96 3.97
CA SER A 271 22.21 9.34 2.59
C SER A 271 23.49 10.19 2.49
N ARG A 272 24.01 10.69 3.61
CA ARG A 272 25.30 11.43 3.70
C ARG A 272 26.38 10.65 4.48
N GLY A 273 26.17 9.37 4.76
CA GLY A 273 27.10 8.53 5.53
C GLY A 273 26.97 8.65 7.06
N GLY A 274 25.94 9.32 7.57
CA GLY A 274 25.64 9.41 9.01
C GLY A 274 24.68 8.32 9.51
N GLU A 275 24.29 8.39 10.79
CA GLU A 275 23.37 7.41 11.36
C GLU A 275 21.91 7.63 10.93
N PRO A 276 21.11 6.55 10.76
CA PRO A 276 19.69 6.70 10.47
C PRO A 276 18.93 7.24 11.69
N GLY A 277 17.97 8.15 11.47
CA GLY A 277 17.17 8.78 12.53
C GLY A 277 17.75 10.04 13.19
N GLY A 278 18.89 10.54 12.70
CA GLY A 278 19.39 11.89 12.95
C GLY A 278 19.48 12.30 14.42
N ARG A 279 20.60 11.98 15.09
CA ARG A 279 21.13 12.89 16.10
C ARG A 279 22.05 13.88 15.39
N ARG A 280 21.78 15.18 15.57
CA ARG A 280 22.71 16.23 15.18
C ARG A 280 24.03 16.07 15.91
#